data_AF-A0A416CIV2-F1
#
_entry.id   AF-A0A416CIV2-F1
#
_cell.length_a   1.000
_cell.length_b   1.000
_cell.length_c   1.000
_cell.angle_alpha   90.00
_cell.angle_beta   90.00
_cell.angle_gamma   90.00
#
_symmetry.space_group_name_H-M   'P 1'
#
loop_
_entity.id
_entity.type
_entity.pdbx_description
1 polymer ?
#
loop_
_entity_poly.entity_id
_entity_poly.type
_entity_poly.pdbx_seq_one_letter_code
_entity_poly.pdbx_strand_id
1 'polypeptide(L)'
;MEELYFTIAGCSHYFGSDFIEKGMKVKLEKEPDNAYDKEAIQVKVKGLGKIGYVANSPYTVKGESMSAGRLYDKLGDNAHVR
;
A
#
# COMPACT_ATOMS: atom_id res chain seq x y z
N MET A 1 -14.98 7.88 13.26
CA MET A 1 -14.46 6.93 12.26
C MET A 1 -13.11 6.48 12.76
N GLU A 2 -12.87 5.18 12.78
CA GLU A 2 -11.59 4.61 13.18
C GLU A 2 -10.56 4.88 12.08
N GLU A 3 -9.38 5.37 12.46
CA GLU A 3 -8.29 5.58 11.51
C GLU A 3 -7.63 4.23 11.17
N LEU A 4 -7.51 3.94 9.88
CA LEU A 4 -6.87 2.72 9.41
C LEU A 4 -5.47 3.06 8.88
N TYR A 5 -4.47 2.38 9.43
CA TYR A 5 -3.08 2.55 9.04
C TYR A 5 -2.63 1.36 8.18
N PHE A 6 -1.69 1.58 7.27
CA PHE A 6 -1.05 0.53 6.48
C PHE A 6 0.44 0.83 6.34
N THR A 7 1.26 -0.21 6.14
CA THR A 7 2.70 -0.04 5.86
C THR A 7 2.94 -0.19 4.36
N ILE A 8 3.73 0.72 3.77
CA ILE A 8 4.23 0.56 2.40
C ILE A 8 5.51 -0.28 2.45
N ALA A 9 5.53 -1.39 1.72
CA ALA A 9 6.67 -2.27 1.58
C ALA A 9 7.21 -2.25 0.14
N GLY A 10 8.47 -2.65 -0.02
CA GLY A 10 9.11 -2.81 -1.32
C GLY A 10 9.54 -1.51 -2.02
N CYS A 11 9.59 -0.38 -1.31
CA CYS A 11 9.93 0.92 -1.91
C CYS A 11 11.31 0.95 -2.61
N SER A 12 12.26 0.16 -2.12
CA SER A 12 13.61 0.03 -2.70
C SER A 12 13.63 -0.59 -4.10
N HIS A 13 12.57 -1.28 -4.52
CA HIS A 13 12.43 -1.81 -5.88
C HIS A 13 11.88 -0.78 -6.88
N TYR A 14 11.60 0.44 -6.41
CA TYR A 14 11.02 1.52 -7.20
C TYR A 14 11.88 2.79 -7.07
N PHE A 15 11.35 3.82 -6.41
CA PHE A 15 11.97 5.14 -6.30
C PHE A 15 12.59 5.41 -4.92
N GLY A 16 12.72 4.36 -4.09
CA GLY A 16 13.11 4.52 -2.68
C GLY A 16 11.98 5.16 -1.85
N SER A 17 12.34 5.68 -0.68
CA SER A 17 11.39 6.33 0.25
C SER A 17 11.71 7.80 0.53
N ASP A 18 12.81 8.33 -0.01
CA ASP A 18 13.34 9.65 0.37
C ASP A 18 12.41 10.80 -0.04
N PHE A 19 11.57 10.60 -1.06
CA PHE A 19 10.59 11.59 -1.52
C PHE A 19 9.26 11.52 -0.77
N ILE A 20 9.05 10.52 0.10
CA ILE A 20 7.77 10.32 0.79
C ILE A 20 7.70 11.23 2.00
N GLU A 21 6.78 12.20 1.94
CA GLU A 21 6.55 13.16 3.02
C GLU A 21 5.24 12.88 3.76
N LYS A 22 5.18 13.31 5.03
CA LYS A 22 3.96 13.19 5.84
C LYS A 22 2.80 13.95 5.19
N GLY A 23 1.66 13.28 5.04
CA GLY A 23 0.45 13.86 4.43
C GLY A 23 0.43 13.81 2.91
N MET A 24 1.44 13.19 2.28
CA MET A 24 1.42 12.90 0.85
C MET A 24 0.26 11.97 0.51
N LYS A 25 -0.51 12.32 -0.52
CA LYS A 25 -1.61 11.48 -0.99
C LYS A 25 -1.07 10.38 -1.89
N VAL A 26 -1.53 9.16 -1.63
CA VAL A 26 -1.26 7.99 -2.48
C VAL A 26 -2.57 7.35 -2.94
N LYS A 27 -2.50 6.66 -4.08
CA LYS A 27 -3.58 5.83 -4.60
C LYS A 27 -3.28 4.37 -4.27
N LEU A 28 -4.25 3.70 -3.66
CA LEU A 28 -4.28 2.26 -3.49
C LEU A 28 -5.06 1.63 -4.64
N GLU A 29 -4.55 0.53 -5.19
CA GLU A 29 -5.17 -0.18 -6.31
C GLU A 29 -4.94 -1.69 -6.18
N LYS A 30 -6.03 -2.47 -6.13
CA LYS A 30 -5.96 -3.93 -6.06
C LYS A 30 -5.32 -4.50 -7.34
N GLU A 31 -4.51 -5.55 -7.19
CA GLU A 31 -3.84 -6.26 -8.30
C GLU A 31 -4.16 -7.76 -8.22
N PRO A 32 -5.41 -8.18 -8.52
CA PRO A 32 -5.83 -9.58 -8.39
C PRO A 32 -5.06 -10.55 -9.31
N ASP A 33 -4.50 -10.03 -10.41
CA ASP A 33 -3.71 -10.78 -11.37
C ASP A 33 -2.21 -10.85 -11.00
N ASN A 34 -1.84 -10.40 -9.79
CA ASN A 34 -0.47 -10.49 -9.32
C ASN A 34 -0.03 -11.96 -9.22
N ALA A 35 1.15 -12.26 -9.77
CA ALA A 35 1.65 -13.63 -9.90
C ALA A 35 1.98 -14.32 -8.56
N TYR A 36 2.13 -13.55 -7.48
CA TYR A 36 2.59 -14.05 -6.17
C TYR A 36 1.52 -13.94 -5.08
N ASP A 37 0.73 -12.86 -5.10
CA ASP A 37 -0.25 -12.57 -4.05
C ASP A 37 -1.53 -11.98 -4.66
N LYS A 38 -2.60 -12.75 -4.69
CA LYS A 38 -3.90 -12.32 -5.25
C LYS A 38 -4.56 -11.19 -4.46
N GLU A 39 -4.08 -10.91 -3.24
CA GLU A 39 -4.54 -9.82 -2.39
C GLU A 39 -3.59 -8.61 -2.45
N ALA A 40 -2.67 -8.59 -3.42
CA ALA A 40 -1.73 -7.49 -3.59
C ALA A 40 -2.48 -6.16 -3.82
N ILE A 41 -2.07 -5.13 -3.06
CA ILE A 41 -2.56 -3.76 -3.21
C ILE A 41 -1.37 -2.87 -3.56
N GLN A 42 -1.35 -2.35 -4.78
CA GLN A 42 -0.34 -1.40 -5.24
C GLN A 42 -0.51 -0.05 -4.54
N VAL A 43 0.61 0.59 -4.22
CA VAL A 43 0.65 1.98 -3.75
C VAL A 43 1.26 2.84 -4.85
N LYS A 44 0.51 3.83 -5.32
CA LYS A 44 0.89 4.70 -6.44
C LYS A 44 0.88 6.18 -6.03
N VAL A 45 1.82 6.97 -6.55
CA VAL A 45 1.85 8.43 -6.43
C VAL A 45 1.54 9.04 -7.79
N LYS A 46 0.67 10.06 -7.82
CA LYS A 46 0.31 10.76 -9.05
C LYS A 46 1.55 11.37 -9.70
N GLY A 47 1.79 11.05 -10.98
CA GLY A 47 2.96 11.52 -11.74
C GLY A 47 4.20 10.63 -11.61
N LEU A 48 4.35 9.88 -10.52
CA LEU A 48 5.50 9.00 -10.29
C LEU A 48 5.20 7.52 -10.62
N GLY A 49 3.95 7.08 -10.42
CA GLY A 49 3.55 5.69 -10.64
C GLY A 49 3.62 4.84 -9.37
N LYS A 50 3.87 3.53 -9.52
CA LYS A 50 3.95 2.57 -8.41
C LYS A 50 5.22 2.81 -7.59
N ILE A 51 5.04 2.93 -6.27
CA ILE A 51 6.12 3.19 -5.31
C ILE A 51 6.32 2.02 -4.34
N GLY A 52 5.42 1.05 -4.34
CA GLY A 52 5.46 -0.09 -3.42
C GLY A 52 4.14 -0.83 -3.39
N TYR A 53 4.01 -1.69 -2.38
CA TYR A 53 2.78 -2.45 -2.08
C TYR A 53 2.38 -2.24 -0.62
N VAL A 54 1.10 -2.46 -0.31
CA VAL A 54 0.68 -2.63 1.08
C VAL A 54 1.34 -3.89 1.64
N ALA A 55 1.98 -3.78 2.80
CA ALA A 55 2.63 -4.89 3.48
C ALA A 55 1.61 -6.00 3.81
N ASN A 56 1.88 -7.25 3.42
CA ASN A 56 1.00 -8.38 3.75
C ASN A 56 1.58 -9.32 4.83
N SER A 57 2.91 -9.35 4.98
CA SER A 57 3.59 -10.24 5.91
C SER A 57 3.78 -9.61 7.30
N PRO A 58 3.67 -10.38 8.40
CA PRO A 58 3.90 -9.89 9.76
C PRO A 58 5.31 -9.31 9.98
N TYR A 59 6.30 -9.70 9.17
CA TYR A 59 7.66 -9.12 9.22
C TYR A 59 7.74 -7.72 8.59
N THR A 60 6.78 -7.36 7.75
CA THR A 60 6.75 -6.09 6.99
C THR A 60 5.70 -5.11 7.50
N VAL A 61 4.63 -5.63 8.11
CA VAL A 61 3.59 -4.83 8.78
C VAL A 61 4.20 -4.22 10.05
N LYS A 62 4.09 -2.91 10.22
CA LYS A 62 4.64 -2.18 11.37
C LYS A 62 3.55 -1.59 12.26
N GLY A 63 3.76 -1.62 13.57
CA GLY A 63 2.86 -0.98 14.55
C GLY A 63 1.41 -1.47 14.42
N GLU A 64 0.47 -0.54 14.46
CA GLU A 64 -0.98 -0.80 14.39
C GLU A 64 -1.50 -0.90 12.95
N SER A 65 -0.61 -1.06 11.97
CA SER A 65 -1.00 -1.09 10.56
C SER A 65 -1.67 -2.41 10.16
N MET A 66 -2.61 -2.32 9.23
CA MET A 66 -3.30 -3.45 8.63
C MET A 66 -2.43 -4.12 7.56
N SER A 67 -2.54 -5.44 7.46
CA SER A 67 -2.00 -6.19 6.33
C SER A 67 -2.82 -5.96 5.07
N ALA A 68 -2.22 -6.24 3.90
CA ALA A 68 -2.90 -6.16 2.61
C ALA A 68 -4.18 -7.01 2.60
N GLY A 69 -4.14 -8.27 3.03
CA GLY A 69 -5.33 -9.14 3.05
C GLY A 69 -6.48 -8.55 3.90
N ARG A 70 -6.20 -8.07 5.12
CA ARG A 70 -7.25 -7.45 5.96
C ARG A 70 -7.79 -6.15 5.38
N LEU A 71 -6.94 -5.38 4.70
CA LEU A 71 -7.35 -4.15 4.04
C LEU A 71 -8.13 -4.44 2.75
N TYR A 72 -7.81 -5.53 2.05
CA TYR A 72 -8.40 -5.93 0.78
C TYR A 72 -9.92 -6.07 0.89
N ASP A 73 -10.41 -6.72 1.95
CA ASP A 73 -11.84 -6.90 2.19
C ASP A 73 -12.58 -5.60 2.53
N LYS A 74 -11.87 -4.59 3.05
CA LYS A 74 -12.44 -3.29 3.43
C LYS A 74 -12.37 -2.24 2.32
N LEU A 75 -11.49 -2.46 1.34
CA LEU A 75 -11.24 -1.53 0.24
C LEU A 75 -12.09 -1.90 -0.99
N GLY A 76 -12.56 -0.90 -1.73
CA GLY A 76 -12.95 -1.09 -3.12
C GLY A 76 -11.74 -1.36 -4.02
N ASP A 77 -11.94 -1.40 -5.33
CA ASP A 77 -10.84 -1.65 -6.29
C ASP A 77 -9.75 -0.58 -6.24
N ASN A 78 -10.14 0.65 -5.88
CA ASN A 78 -9.25 1.80 -5.78
C ASN A 78 -9.62 2.68 -4.59
N ALA A 79 -8.62 3.30 -3.96
CA ALA A 79 -8.83 4.33 -2.94
C ALA A 79 -7.74 5.41 -2.98
N HIS A 80 -8.07 6.61 -2.49
CA HIS A 80 -7.09 7.67 -2.28
C HIS A 80 -6.95 7.89 -0.78
N VAL A 81 -5.73 7.77 -0.28
CA VAL A 81 -5.42 7.84 1.15
C VAL A 81 -4.26 8.81 1.37
N ARG A 82 -4.07 9.23 2.62
CA ARG A 82 -3.03 10.16 3.06
C ARG A 82 -2.33 9.62 4.30
#